data_AF-A0A965BMG5-F1
#
_entry.id   AF-A0A965BMG5-F1
#
_cell.length_a   1.000
_cell.length_b   1.000
_cell.length_c   1.000
_cell.angle_alpha   90.00
_cell.angle_beta   90.00
_cell.angle_gamma   90.00
#
_symmetry.space_group_name_H-M   'P 1'
#
loop_
_entity.id
_entity.type
_entity.pdbx_description
1 polymer ?
#
loop_
_entity_poly.entity_id
_entity_poly.type
_entity_poly.pdbx_seq_one_letter_code
_entity_poly.pdbx_strand_id
1 'polypeptide(L)'
;MIPVTEGDEPVGVAYLRQANGFINDIAEIAHANDDAEMAAMARLYHGDYAYLQGRSVGRQDYQEAKKMLIEVGIDEARVEAFFNRPMIIPVPTFFTRFGELEAFQQETVAEQLLAESELDADSDPWDQPLHLGSFRAWERGLAFVPMPVSDDELLALETPIYSIDARFRITSSGRVSGVSVLTMEPEDRRARRRAVRAMRMLQFRPAFYGGRARARDHVELRYQITNESES
;
A
#
# COMPACT_ATOMS: atom_id res chain seq x y z
N MET A 1 2.44 6.84 -26.29
CA MET A 1 2.91 5.66 -25.53
C MET A 1 2.14 4.48 -26.06
N ILE A 2 2.82 3.54 -26.73
CA ILE A 2 2.20 2.31 -27.20
C ILE A 2 2.33 1.31 -26.03
N PRO A 3 1.23 0.74 -25.53
CA PRO A 3 1.31 -0.23 -24.44
C PRO A 3 2.09 -1.45 -24.92
N VAL A 4 3.01 -1.95 -24.09
CA VAL A 4 3.61 -3.27 -24.32
C VAL A 4 2.50 -4.28 -24.03
N THR A 5 2.14 -5.09 -25.02
CA THR A 5 1.09 -6.11 -24.92
C THR A 5 1.69 -7.52 -24.96
N GLU A 6 1.10 -8.45 -24.21
CA GLU A 6 1.33 -9.89 -24.36
C GLU A 6 0.05 -10.46 -24.98
N GLY A 7 0.09 -10.75 -26.28
CA GLY A 7 -1.15 -10.91 -27.07
C GLY A 7 -1.89 -9.58 -27.26
N ASP A 8 -3.21 -9.60 -27.07
CA ASP A 8 -4.13 -8.44 -27.23
C ASP A 8 -4.34 -7.63 -25.93
N GLU A 9 -3.72 -8.02 -24.81
CA GLU A 9 -3.83 -7.34 -23.53
C GLU A 9 -2.50 -6.70 -23.08
N PRO A 10 -2.52 -5.56 -22.38
CA PRO A 10 -1.32 -4.98 -21.79
C PRO A 10 -0.63 -5.98 -20.84
N VAL A 11 0.70 -6.12 -20.94
CA VAL A 11 1.53 -7.11 -20.22
C VAL A 11 1.24 -7.17 -18.71
N GLY A 12 0.88 -6.05 -18.09
CA GLY A 12 0.55 -6.01 -16.65
C GLY A 12 -0.79 -6.64 -16.25
N VAL A 13 -1.77 -6.73 -17.15
CA VAL A 13 -3.11 -7.26 -16.83
C VAL A 13 -3.08 -8.79 -16.71
N ALA A 14 -2.28 -9.46 -17.55
CA ALA A 14 -2.10 -10.91 -17.52
C ALA A 14 -1.48 -11.37 -16.19
N TYR A 15 -0.44 -10.68 -15.70
CA TYR A 15 0.18 -10.98 -14.41
C TYR A 15 -0.77 -10.75 -13.22
N LEU A 16 -1.58 -9.68 -13.23
CA LEU A 16 -2.58 -9.46 -12.19
C LEU A 16 -3.65 -10.56 -12.19
N ARG A 17 -4.04 -11.07 -13.35
CA ARG A 17 -4.99 -12.21 -13.45
C ARG A 17 -4.36 -13.49 -12.93
N GLN A 18 -3.10 -13.75 -13.26
CA GLN A 18 -2.36 -14.91 -12.75
C GLN A 18 -2.20 -14.86 -11.22
N ALA A 19 -1.96 -13.67 -10.66
CA ALA A 19 -1.89 -13.47 -9.21
C ALA A 19 -3.20 -13.85 -8.50
N ASN A 20 -4.37 -13.55 -9.09
CA ASN A 20 -5.65 -14.03 -8.55
C ASN A 20 -5.76 -15.56 -8.59
N GLY A 21 -5.21 -16.21 -9.62
CA GLY A 21 -5.10 -17.67 -9.67
C GLY A 21 -4.33 -18.21 -8.46
N PHE A 22 -3.14 -17.67 -8.20
CA PHE A 22 -2.34 -18.06 -7.04
C PHE A 22 -3.03 -17.79 -5.71
N ILE A 23 -3.80 -16.70 -5.57
CA ILE A 23 -4.57 -16.43 -4.35
C ILE A 23 -5.69 -17.46 -4.15
N ASN A 24 -6.34 -17.89 -5.23
CA ASN A 24 -7.33 -18.96 -5.15
C ASN A 24 -6.66 -20.28 -4.74
N ASP A 25 -5.50 -20.61 -5.31
CA ASP A 25 -4.73 -21.80 -4.91
C ASP A 25 -4.37 -21.75 -3.41
N ILE A 26 -3.96 -20.58 -2.89
CA ILE A 26 -3.68 -20.37 -1.47
C ILE A 26 -4.95 -20.59 -0.63
N ALA A 27 -6.12 -20.08 -1.07
CA ALA A 27 -7.38 -20.28 -0.38
C ALA A 27 -7.81 -21.76 -0.37
N GLU A 28 -7.58 -22.49 -1.46
CA GLU A 28 -7.82 -23.93 -1.54
C GLU A 28 -6.91 -24.71 -0.60
N ILE A 29 -5.62 -24.36 -0.56
CA ILE A 29 -4.65 -24.94 0.40
C ILE A 29 -5.06 -24.66 1.84
N ALA A 30 -5.49 -23.44 2.14
CA ALA A 30 -5.97 -23.07 3.47
C ALA A 30 -7.18 -23.91 3.87
N HIS A 31 -8.15 -24.10 2.96
CA HIS A 31 -9.32 -24.93 3.21
C HIS A 31 -8.94 -26.41 3.41
N ALA A 32 -8.04 -26.95 2.60
CA ALA A 32 -7.57 -28.33 2.71
C ALA A 32 -6.85 -28.61 4.04
N ASN A 33 -6.24 -27.57 4.64
CA ASN A 33 -5.54 -27.65 5.92
C ASN A 33 -6.37 -27.20 7.13
N ASP A 34 -7.66 -26.87 6.93
CA ASP A 34 -8.52 -26.28 7.97
C ASP A 34 -7.94 -25.00 8.62
N ASP A 35 -7.22 -24.21 7.82
CA ASP A 35 -6.56 -22.98 8.26
C ASP A 35 -7.43 -21.75 7.94
N ALA A 36 -8.38 -21.48 8.84
CA ALA A 36 -9.34 -20.39 8.67
C ALA A 36 -8.68 -18.99 8.64
N GLU A 37 -7.55 -18.80 9.34
CA GLU A 37 -6.84 -17.52 9.32
C GLU A 37 -6.16 -17.30 7.98
N MET A 38 -5.47 -18.31 7.44
CA MET A 38 -4.86 -18.24 6.12
C MET A 38 -5.92 -18.01 5.03
N ALA A 39 -7.11 -18.61 5.14
CA ALA A 39 -8.23 -18.34 4.25
C ALA A 39 -8.70 -16.88 4.33
N ALA A 40 -8.75 -16.30 5.53
CA ALA A 40 -9.08 -14.89 5.73
C ALA A 40 -8.03 -13.96 5.09
N MET A 41 -6.75 -14.31 5.24
CA MET A 41 -5.64 -13.58 4.60
C MET A 41 -5.71 -13.66 3.08
N ALA A 42 -5.96 -14.86 2.52
CA ALA A 42 -6.18 -15.03 1.08
C ALA A 42 -7.35 -14.16 0.57
N ARG A 43 -8.45 -14.09 1.33
CA ARG A 43 -9.60 -13.22 1.00
C ARG A 43 -9.22 -11.73 1.00
N LEU A 44 -8.42 -11.30 1.97
CA LEU A 44 -7.90 -9.92 2.03
C LEU A 44 -7.03 -9.60 0.81
N TYR A 45 -6.08 -10.48 0.46
CA TYR A 45 -5.23 -10.27 -0.71
C TYR A 45 -6.01 -10.31 -2.01
N HIS A 46 -7.02 -11.16 -2.14
CA HIS A 46 -7.91 -11.14 -3.31
C HIS A 46 -8.52 -9.74 -3.49
N GLY A 47 -8.91 -9.09 -2.39
CA GLY A 47 -9.37 -7.70 -2.39
C GLY A 47 -8.32 -6.70 -2.89
N ASP A 48 -7.06 -6.84 -2.48
CA ASP A 48 -5.96 -5.98 -2.93
C ASP A 48 -5.78 -6.07 -4.45
N TYR A 49 -5.70 -7.29 -5.00
CA TYR A 49 -5.52 -7.49 -6.43
C TYR A 49 -6.75 -7.08 -7.24
N ALA A 50 -7.96 -7.26 -6.72
CA ALA A 50 -9.15 -6.69 -7.33
C ALA A 50 -9.05 -5.16 -7.46
N TYR A 51 -8.56 -4.48 -6.42
CA TYR A 51 -8.34 -3.03 -6.44
C TYR A 51 -7.24 -2.59 -7.43
N LEU A 52 -6.12 -3.33 -7.49
CA LEU A 52 -5.06 -3.10 -8.48
C LEU A 52 -5.57 -3.26 -9.92
N GLN A 53 -6.53 -4.15 -10.14
CA GLN A 53 -7.23 -4.33 -11.43
C GLN A 53 -8.34 -3.30 -11.67
N GLY A 54 -8.57 -2.35 -10.76
CA GLY A 54 -9.63 -1.34 -10.86
C GLY A 54 -11.05 -1.89 -10.67
N ARG A 55 -11.20 -3.09 -10.08
CA ARG A 55 -12.49 -3.73 -9.83
C ARG A 55 -13.04 -3.34 -8.47
N SER A 56 -14.35 -3.07 -8.40
CA SER A 56 -15.02 -2.70 -7.15
C SER A 56 -15.32 -3.87 -6.21
N VAL A 57 -15.16 -5.12 -6.69
CA VAL A 57 -15.44 -6.34 -5.90
C VAL A 57 -14.57 -6.44 -4.65
N GLY A 58 -13.37 -5.86 -4.67
CA GLY A 58 -12.44 -5.92 -3.54
C GLY A 58 -13.01 -5.35 -2.23
N ARG A 59 -14.04 -4.49 -2.28
CA ARG A 59 -14.72 -4.00 -1.06
C ARG A 59 -15.41 -5.11 -0.29
N GLN A 60 -16.08 -6.01 -1.01
CA GLN A 60 -16.77 -7.13 -0.41
C GLN A 60 -15.76 -8.11 0.18
N ASP A 61 -14.66 -8.33 -0.54
CA ASP A 61 -13.57 -9.20 -0.09
C ASP A 61 -12.96 -8.70 1.23
N TYR A 62 -12.75 -7.39 1.40
CA TYR A 62 -12.27 -6.84 2.67
C TYR A 62 -13.27 -6.99 3.81
N GLN A 63 -14.57 -6.80 3.55
CA GLN A 63 -15.61 -6.99 4.58
C GLN A 63 -15.72 -8.45 5.02
N GLU A 64 -15.57 -9.37 4.07
CA GLU A 64 -15.57 -10.80 4.37
C GLU A 64 -14.29 -11.21 5.12
N ALA A 65 -13.12 -10.73 4.70
CA ALA A 65 -11.87 -10.96 5.41
C ALA A 65 -11.94 -10.43 6.86
N LYS A 66 -12.47 -9.22 7.08
CA LYS A 66 -12.73 -8.68 8.43
C LYS A 66 -13.53 -9.65 9.28
N LYS A 67 -14.66 -10.13 8.74
CA LYS A 67 -15.54 -11.08 9.43
C LYS A 67 -14.80 -12.38 9.77
N MET A 68 -14.10 -12.96 8.80
CA MET A 68 -13.36 -14.21 8.99
C MET A 68 -12.26 -14.09 10.05
N LEU A 69 -11.54 -12.96 10.09
CA LEU A 69 -10.51 -12.69 11.11
C LEU A 69 -11.11 -12.63 12.51
N ILE A 70 -12.26 -11.97 12.68
CA ILE A 70 -12.98 -11.91 13.95
C ILE A 70 -13.49 -13.30 14.35
N GLU A 71 -14.03 -14.08 13.40
CA GLU A 71 -14.51 -15.45 13.65
C GLU A 71 -13.40 -16.42 14.08
N VAL A 72 -12.17 -16.20 13.61
CA VAL A 72 -10.96 -16.91 14.03
C VAL A 72 -10.50 -16.52 15.46
N GLY A 73 -11.12 -15.50 16.06
CA GLY A 73 -10.83 -15.06 17.42
C GLY A 73 -9.80 -13.92 17.51
N ILE A 74 -9.51 -13.24 16.40
CA ILE A 74 -8.72 -12.00 16.44
C ILE A 74 -9.60 -10.90 17.00
N ASP A 75 -9.06 -10.15 17.96
CA ASP A 75 -9.74 -9.04 18.61
C ASP A 75 -10.28 -8.02 17.59
N GLU A 76 -11.57 -7.69 17.73
CA GLU A 76 -12.28 -6.82 16.79
C GLU A 76 -11.67 -5.41 16.74
N ALA A 77 -11.22 -4.87 17.87
CA ALA A 77 -10.59 -3.56 17.90
C ALA A 77 -9.25 -3.55 17.16
N ARG A 78 -8.47 -4.64 17.22
CA ARG A 78 -7.26 -4.82 16.38
C ARG A 78 -7.58 -4.86 14.90
N VAL A 79 -8.57 -5.68 14.50
CA VAL A 79 -9.00 -5.76 13.09
C VAL A 79 -9.49 -4.41 12.58
N GLU A 80 -10.33 -3.71 13.35
CA GLU A 80 -10.81 -2.38 12.98
C GLU A 80 -9.67 -1.37 12.89
N ALA A 81 -8.75 -1.32 13.86
CA ALA A 81 -7.59 -0.43 13.81
C ALA A 81 -6.74 -0.66 12.55
N PHE A 82 -6.51 -1.92 12.18
CA PHE A 82 -5.77 -2.29 10.98
C PHE A 82 -6.44 -1.80 9.70
N PHE A 83 -7.75 -2.05 9.54
CA PHE A 83 -8.49 -1.63 8.34
C PHE A 83 -8.83 -0.13 8.31
N ASN A 84 -8.84 0.55 9.46
CA ASN A 84 -8.99 2.00 9.55
C ASN A 84 -7.79 2.76 8.97
N ARG A 85 -6.67 2.07 8.79
CA ARG A 85 -5.42 2.63 8.27
C ARG A 85 -5.19 2.19 6.81
N PRO A 86 -5.07 3.14 5.87
CA PRO A 86 -4.66 2.82 4.51
C PRO A 86 -3.28 2.16 4.48
N MET A 87 -3.08 1.23 3.54
CA MET A 87 -1.83 0.53 3.35
C MET A 87 -1.48 0.53 1.87
N ILE A 88 -0.22 0.76 1.50
CA ILE A 88 0.20 0.68 0.10
C ILE A 88 0.05 -0.76 -0.38
N ILE A 89 -0.50 -0.94 -1.59
CA ILE A 89 -0.61 -2.24 -2.26
C ILE A 89 0.05 -2.20 -3.64
N PRO A 90 0.66 -3.31 -4.10
CA PRO A 90 0.78 -4.59 -3.39
C PRO A 90 1.77 -4.53 -2.22
N VAL A 91 1.53 -5.36 -1.20
CA VAL A 91 2.49 -5.62 -0.12
C VAL A 91 3.60 -6.52 -0.69
N PRO A 92 4.89 -6.29 -0.36
CA PRO A 92 6.00 -7.03 -0.96
C PRO A 92 6.02 -8.52 -0.58
N THR A 93 5.50 -8.86 0.59
CA THR A 93 5.44 -10.22 1.12
C THR A 93 3.98 -10.66 1.28
N PHE A 94 3.71 -11.92 0.93
CA PHE A 94 2.45 -12.56 1.27
C PHE A 94 2.52 -13.09 2.71
N PHE A 95 1.73 -12.51 3.60
CA PHE A 95 1.64 -12.92 5.00
C PHE A 95 0.46 -13.89 5.16
N THR A 96 0.71 -15.09 5.67
CA THR A 96 -0.35 -16.08 5.93
C THR A 96 -1.04 -15.86 7.27
N ARG A 97 -0.45 -15.03 8.14
CA ARG A 97 -0.95 -14.69 9.49
C ARG A 97 -1.24 -13.21 9.60
N PHE A 98 -2.35 -12.87 10.26
CA PHE A 98 -2.78 -11.48 10.43
C PHE A 98 -1.79 -10.71 11.31
N GLY A 99 -1.30 -11.33 12.39
CA GLY A 99 -0.36 -10.68 13.31
C GLY A 99 0.94 -10.24 12.64
N GLU A 100 1.41 -10.98 11.63
CA GLU A 100 2.62 -10.62 10.88
C GLU A 100 2.36 -9.43 9.94
N LEU A 101 1.23 -9.43 9.23
CA LEU A 101 0.84 -8.30 8.37
C LEU A 101 0.56 -7.04 9.20
N GLU A 102 -0.05 -7.18 10.37
CA GLU A 102 -0.30 -6.09 11.32
C GLU A 102 1.01 -5.52 11.84
N ALA A 103 1.96 -6.36 12.26
CA ALA A 103 3.29 -5.94 12.70
C ALA A 103 4.02 -5.19 11.58
N PHE A 104 3.99 -5.70 10.34
CA PHE A 104 4.57 -5.02 9.18
C PHE A 104 3.95 -3.63 8.93
N GLN A 105 2.62 -3.50 9.08
CA GLN A 105 1.94 -2.19 8.97
C GLN A 105 2.41 -1.22 10.06
N GLN A 106 2.63 -1.70 11.29
CA GLN A 106 3.07 -0.88 12.43
C GLN A 106 4.54 -0.46 12.31
N GLU A 107 5.42 -1.38 11.91
CA GLU A 107 6.86 -1.13 11.74
C GLU A 107 7.12 -0.09 10.65
N THR A 108 6.44 -0.21 9.51
CA THR A 108 6.53 0.76 8.40
C THR A 108 6.26 2.19 8.87
N VAL A 109 5.35 2.36 9.83
CA VAL A 109 4.94 3.65 10.40
C VAL A 109 5.98 4.18 11.39
N ALA A 110 6.50 3.31 12.25
CA ALA A 110 7.36 3.69 13.36
C ALA A 110 8.71 4.24 12.89
N GLU A 111 9.24 3.75 11.77
CA GLU A 111 10.60 4.09 11.35
C GLU A 111 10.76 5.55 10.91
N GLN A 112 9.72 6.23 10.43
CA GLN A 112 9.88 7.49 9.69
C GLN A 112 8.71 8.45 9.91
N LEU A 113 8.50 8.84 11.17
CA LEU A 113 7.63 9.96 11.50
C LEU A 113 8.18 11.25 10.88
N LEU A 114 7.34 11.93 10.10
CA LEU A 114 7.49 13.37 9.87
C LEU A 114 7.22 14.03 11.22
N ALA A 115 7.93 15.12 11.53
CA ALA A 115 7.85 15.79 12.84
C ALA A 115 6.42 15.89 13.36
N GLU A 116 6.23 15.65 14.66
CA GLU A 116 4.93 15.60 15.34
C GLU A 116 3.99 16.68 14.80
N SER A 117 3.01 16.26 14.00
CA SER A 117 1.97 17.17 13.56
C SER A 117 1.19 17.57 14.80
N GLU A 118 1.00 18.87 15.04
CA GLU A 118 0.18 19.36 16.16
C GLU A 118 -1.21 18.72 16.07
N LEU A 119 -1.50 17.80 16.99
CA LEU A 119 -2.79 17.14 17.06
C LEU A 119 -3.78 18.12 17.70
N ASP A 120 -4.82 18.47 16.96
CA ASP A 120 -5.93 19.21 17.52
C ASP A 120 -6.79 18.23 18.34
N ALA A 121 -6.74 18.36 19.67
CA ALA A 121 -7.43 17.49 20.61
C ALA A 121 -8.97 17.50 20.43
N ASP A 122 -9.51 18.55 19.81
CA ASP A 122 -10.94 18.71 19.56
C ASP A 122 -11.36 18.20 18.16
N SER A 123 -10.42 17.76 17.33
CA SER A 123 -10.69 17.25 15.98
C SER A 123 -11.05 15.76 15.94
N ASP A 124 -11.92 15.35 14.99
CA ASP A 124 -12.18 13.93 14.70
C ASP A 124 -10.83 13.23 14.44
N PRO A 125 -10.49 12.12 15.13
CA PRO A 125 -9.30 11.32 14.81
C PRO A 125 -9.24 10.93 13.32
N TRP A 126 -10.38 10.96 12.63
CA TRP A 126 -10.44 10.75 11.20
C TRP A 126 -9.79 11.86 10.35
N ASP A 127 -9.80 13.09 10.86
CA ASP A 127 -9.35 14.30 10.16
C ASP A 127 -7.92 14.74 10.57
N GLN A 128 -7.35 14.10 11.58
CA GLN A 128 -5.95 14.31 12.00
C GLN A 128 -4.96 13.81 10.94
N PRO A 129 -3.77 14.43 10.82
CA PRO A 129 -2.73 13.97 9.90
C PRO A 129 -2.33 12.52 10.14
N LEU A 130 -2.22 11.75 9.06
CA LEU A 130 -1.86 10.34 9.13
C LEU A 130 -0.53 10.09 8.41
N HIS A 131 0.52 9.83 9.18
CA HIS A 131 1.82 9.43 8.64
C HIS A 131 1.81 7.94 8.29
N LEU A 132 2.16 7.60 7.04
CA LEU A 132 2.23 6.22 6.55
C LEU A 132 3.66 5.69 6.45
N GLY A 133 4.62 6.37 7.08
CA GLY A 133 6.02 5.98 7.06
C GLY A 133 6.71 6.40 5.77
N SER A 134 7.52 5.49 5.23
CA SER A 134 8.27 5.74 4.01
C SER A 134 8.05 4.73 2.91
N PHE A 135 8.25 5.19 1.68
CA PHE A 135 8.13 4.40 0.48
C PHE A 135 9.36 4.62 -0.39
N ARG A 136 10.21 3.61 -0.47
CA ARG A 136 11.33 3.57 -1.41
C ARG A 136 10.86 2.98 -2.72
N ALA A 137 10.88 3.77 -3.78
CA ALA A 137 10.38 3.40 -5.09
C ALA A 137 11.46 2.72 -5.95
N TRP A 138 11.03 1.79 -6.81
CA TRP A 138 11.85 1.25 -7.90
C TRP A 138 11.89 2.23 -9.08
N GLU A 139 13.06 2.75 -9.45
CA GLU A 139 13.20 3.60 -10.63
C GLU A 139 13.47 2.77 -11.90
N ARG A 140 13.24 3.34 -13.11
CA ARG A 140 13.01 2.71 -14.46
C ARG A 140 11.54 2.58 -14.89
N GLY A 141 10.75 3.63 -14.64
CA GLY A 141 9.35 3.68 -15.09
C GLY A 141 8.35 2.94 -14.18
N LEU A 142 8.83 2.37 -13.06
CA LEU A 142 8.02 1.69 -12.04
C LEU A 142 8.07 2.42 -10.70
N ALA A 143 8.20 3.75 -10.72
CA ALA A 143 8.37 4.58 -9.52
C ALA A 143 7.17 4.55 -8.54
N PHE A 144 6.14 3.77 -8.82
CA PHE A 144 4.99 3.51 -7.95
C PHE A 144 5.03 2.09 -7.34
N VAL A 145 6.10 1.34 -7.57
CA VAL A 145 6.36 -0.01 -7.05
C VAL A 145 7.45 0.09 -5.98
N PRO A 146 7.32 -0.61 -4.84
CA PRO A 146 8.36 -0.60 -3.81
C PRO A 146 9.65 -1.21 -4.35
N MET A 147 10.79 -0.65 -3.96
CA MET A 147 12.09 -1.21 -4.24
C MET A 147 12.24 -2.52 -3.44
N PRO A 148 12.56 -3.66 -4.06
CA PRO A 148 12.94 -4.88 -3.38
C PRO A 148 14.05 -4.60 -2.39
N VAL A 149 13.86 -5.11 -1.18
CA VAL A 149 14.89 -5.16 -0.16
C VAL A 149 15.80 -6.34 -0.52
N SER A 150 17.10 -6.10 -0.66
CA SER A 150 18.06 -7.18 -0.81
C SER A 150 18.56 -7.58 0.57
N ASP A 151 18.58 -8.88 0.85
CA ASP A 151 19.19 -9.44 2.05
C ASP A 151 20.74 -9.40 1.99
N ASP A 152 21.30 -9.03 0.83
CA ASP A 152 22.75 -8.96 0.62
C ASP A 152 23.22 -7.51 0.84
N GLU A 153 23.98 -7.29 1.92
CA GLU A 153 24.58 -6.00 2.26
C GLU A 153 25.48 -5.45 1.13
N LEU A 154 26.04 -6.31 0.26
CA LEU A 154 26.85 -5.87 -0.90
C LEU A 154 25.98 -5.31 -2.03
N LEU A 155 24.70 -5.67 -2.09
CA LEU A 155 23.70 -5.15 -3.02
C LEU A 155 22.85 -4.04 -2.42
N ALA A 156 23.10 -3.64 -1.17
CA ALA A 156 22.50 -2.46 -0.55
C ALA A 156 23.01 -1.20 -1.27
N LEU A 157 22.40 -0.90 -2.42
CA LEU A 157 22.74 0.25 -3.25
C LEU A 157 22.57 1.55 -2.43
N GLU A 158 23.70 2.11 -1.97
CA GLU A 158 23.86 3.48 -1.50
C GLU A 158 23.80 4.45 -2.70
N THR A 159 22.69 4.43 -3.44
CA THR A 159 22.46 5.43 -4.49
C THR A 159 21.97 6.70 -3.81
N PRO A 160 22.42 7.91 -4.21
CA PRO A 160 21.84 9.15 -3.71
C PRO A 160 20.32 9.14 -3.91
N ILE A 161 19.60 9.23 -2.80
CA ILE A 161 18.14 9.14 -2.74
C ILE A 161 17.60 10.57 -2.64
N TYR A 162 16.73 10.96 -3.57
CA TYR A 162 15.85 12.10 -3.32
C TYR A 162 14.82 11.67 -2.26
N SER A 163 14.83 12.35 -1.12
CA SER A 163 13.80 12.20 -0.09
C SER A 163 12.77 13.31 -0.25
N ILE A 164 11.49 12.93 -0.33
CA ILE A 164 10.39 13.84 -0.61
C ILE A 164 9.30 13.59 0.41
N ASP A 165 9.11 14.54 1.34
CA ASP A 165 8.00 14.45 2.27
C ASP A 165 6.79 15.11 1.61
N ALA A 166 5.70 14.37 1.50
CA ALA A 166 4.55 14.79 0.73
C ALA A 166 3.25 14.49 1.47
N ARG A 167 2.30 15.41 1.30
CA ARG A 167 0.94 15.35 1.84
C ARG A 167 -0.05 15.15 0.70
N PHE A 168 -1.04 14.29 0.89
CA PHE A 168 -2.06 13.99 -0.12
C PHE A 168 -3.35 13.47 0.53
N ARG A 169 -4.35 13.24 -0.33
CA ARG A 169 -5.61 12.57 0.01
C ARG A 169 -5.63 11.17 -0.57
N ILE A 170 -6.10 10.21 0.21
CA ILE A 170 -6.48 8.87 -0.27
C ILE A 170 -8.01 8.83 -0.43
N THR A 171 -8.50 8.53 -1.62
CA THR A 171 -9.93 8.42 -1.88
C THR A 171 -10.54 7.17 -1.21
N SER A 172 -11.87 7.07 -1.16
CA SER A 172 -12.57 5.84 -0.72
C SER A 172 -12.36 4.63 -1.65
N SER A 173 -11.62 4.82 -2.75
CA SER A 173 -11.16 3.76 -3.63
C SER A 173 -9.66 3.46 -3.47
N GLY A 174 -8.99 4.05 -2.48
CA GLY A 174 -7.56 3.87 -2.26
C GLY A 174 -6.65 4.58 -3.26
N ARG A 175 -7.18 5.52 -4.07
CA ARG A 175 -6.36 6.28 -5.04
C ARG A 175 -5.81 7.54 -4.41
N VAL A 176 -4.62 7.95 -4.84
CA VAL A 176 -3.99 9.19 -4.39
C VAL A 176 -4.50 10.38 -5.20
N SER A 177 -4.84 11.47 -4.51
CA SER A 177 -5.20 12.75 -5.11
C SER A 177 -4.62 13.92 -4.29
N GLY A 178 -4.56 15.12 -4.88
CA GLY A 178 -4.15 16.32 -4.15
C GLY A 178 -2.71 16.31 -3.61
N VAL A 179 -1.78 15.64 -4.29
CA VAL A 179 -0.37 15.56 -3.86
C VAL A 179 0.28 16.94 -3.78
N SER A 180 0.74 17.30 -2.60
CA SER A 180 1.53 18.48 -2.27
C SER A 180 2.86 18.04 -1.67
N VAL A 181 3.97 18.61 -2.15
CA VAL A 181 5.31 18.32 -1.62
C VAL A 181 5.62 19.34 -0.52
N LEU A 182 5.90 18.85 0.69
CA LEU A 182 6.26 19.65 1.85
C LEU A 182 7.75 20.00 1.82
N THR A 183 8.61 18.98 1.70
CA THR A 183 10.07 19.11 1.65
C THR A 183 10.65 18.19 0.58
N MET A 184 11.83 18.54 0.06
CA MET A 184 12.55 17.71 -0.90
C MET A 184 14.05 17.91 -0.77
N GLU A 185 14.80 16.82 -0.64
CA GLU A 185 16.24 16.82 -0.50
C GLU A 185 16.89 15.77 -1.41
N PRO A 186 17.83 16.14 -2.31
CA PRO A 186 18.17 17.51 -2.70
C PRO A 186 17.06 18.20 -3.54
N GLU A 187 17.04 19.52 -3.55
CA GLU A 187 16.05 20.30 -4.30
C GLU A 187 16.23 20.16 -5.82
N ASP A 188 15.24 19.55 -6.48
CA ASP A 188 15.22 19.40 -7.94
C ASP A 188 13.79 19.42 -8.49
N ARG A 189 13.49 20.40 -9.36
CA ARG A 189 12.16 20.58 -9.97
C ARG A 189 11.75 19.45 -10.93
N ARG A 190 12.70 18.76 -11.57
CA ARG A 190 12.43 17.63 -12.46
C ARG A 190 12.07 16.40 -11.63
N ALA A 191 12.90 16.06 -10.64
CA ALA A 191 12.64 14.96 -9.72
C ALA A 191 11.34 15.20 -8.91
N ARG A 192 11.07 16.43 -8.46
CA ARG A 192 9.79 16.81 -7.81
C ARG A 192 8.58 16.47 -8.67
N ARG A 193 8.59 16.88 -9.95
CA ARG A 193 7.46 16.60 -10.88
C ARG A 193 7.32 15.11 -11.16
N ARG A 194 8.44 14.38 -11.24
CA ARG A 194 8.46 12.93 -11.43
C ARG A 194 7.83 12.22 -10.23
N ALA A 195 8.25 12.55 -9.01
CA ALA A 195 7.71 12.01 -7.78
C ALA A 195 6.21 12.30 -7.62
N VAL A 196 5.76 13.53 -7.85
CA VAL A 196 4.32 13.86 -7.79
C VAL A 196 3.50 13.01 -8.75
N ARG A 197 4.00 12.72 -9.96
CA ARG A 197 3.32 11.84 -10.91
C ARG A 197 3.31 10.38 -10.43
N ALA A 198 4.45 9.89 -9.92
CA ALA A 198 4.58 8.54 -9.40
C ALA A 198 3.67 8.31 -8.18
N MET A 199 3.65 9.25 -7.24
CA MET A 199 2.78 9.20 -6.06
C MET A 199 1.28 9.14 -6.43
N ARG A 200 0.85 9.81 -7.51
CA ARG A 200 -0.53 9.71 -8.01
C ARG A 200 -0.88 8.34 -8.57
N MET A 201 0.12 7.52 -8.91
CA MET A 201 -0.06 6.16 -9.40
C MET A 201 -0.02 5.14 -8.26
N LEU A 202 0.36 5.53 -7.04
CA LEU A 202 0.28 4.65 -5.87
C LEU A 202 -1.18 4.23 -5.62
N GLN A 203 -1.35 2.95 -5.32
CA GLN A 203 -2.63 2.39 -4.93
C GLN A 203 -2.53 1.94 -3.48
N PHE A 204 -3.57 2.27 -2.72
CA PHE A 204 -3.71 1.87 -1.33
C PHE A 204 -4.89 0.91 -1.17
N ARG A 205 -4.77 0.00 -0.20
CA ARG A 205 -5.94 -0.58 0.45
C ARG A 205 -6.74 0.57 1.07
N PRO A 206 -8.03 0.75 0.71
CA PRO A 206 -8.85 1.82 1.26
C PRO A 206 -9.01 1.66 2.77
N ALA A 207 -9.05 2.78 3.50
CA ALA A 207 -9.44 2.78 4.90
C ALA A 207 -10.94 2.52 5.04
N PHE A 208 -11.31 1.63 5.95
CA PHE A 208 -12.69 1.32 6.31
C PHE A 208 -12.99 1.81 7.71
N TYR A 209 -13.92 2.76 7.83
CA TYR A 209 -14.49 3.15 9.12
C TYR A 209 -15.78 2.36 9.34
N GLY A 210 -15.73 1.38 10.24
CA GLY A 210 -16.76 0.36 10.36
C GLY A 210 -16.95 -0.41 9.05
N GLY A 211 -18.17 -0.40 8.52
CA GLY A 211 -18.55 -1.14 7.30
C GLY A 211 -18.32 -0.41 5.97
N ARG A 212 -17.81 0.83 5.97
CA ARG A 212 -17.71 1.65 4.73
C ARG A 212 -16.30 2.19 4.51
N ALA A 213 -15.85 2.11 3.25
CA ALA A 213 -14.63 2.77 2.81
C ALA A 213 -14.82 4.30 2.87
N ARG A 214 -13.99 4.99 3.65
CA ARG A 214 -14.02 6.45 3.81
C ARG A 214 -12.70 7.03 3.29
N ALA A 215 -12.78 8.19 2.63
CA ALA A 215 -11.58 8.88 2.18
C ALA A 215 -10.76 9.36 3.38
N ARG A 216 -9.44 9.44 3.22
CA ARG A 216 -8.51 9.97 4.21
C ARG A 216 -7.82 11.20 3.65
N ASP A 217 -8.06 12.33 4.29
CA ASP A 217 -7.37 13.57 4.02
C ASP A 217 -6.10 13.65 4.88
N HIS A 218 -5.22 14.62 4.61
CA HIS A 218 -4.01 14.89 5.39
C HIS A 218 -3.08 13.67 5.58
N VAL A 219 -3.01 12.78 4.60
CA VAL A 219 -2.09 11.65 4.61
C VAL A 219 -0.70 12.13 4.24
N GLU A 220 0.31 11.72 5.00
CA GLU A 220 1.69 12.07 4.75
C GLU A 220 2.57 10.83 4.57
N LEU A 221 3.52 10.93 3.64
CA LEU A 221 4.43 9.85 3.28
C LEU A 221 5.79 10.44 2.94
N ARG A 222 6.86 9.82 3.44
CA ARG A 222 8.21 10.06 2.94
C ARG A 222 8.46 9.19 1.71
N TYR A 223 8.49 9.81 0.55
CA TYR A 223 8.72 9.13 -0.72
C TYR A 223 10.19 9.25 -1.14
N GLN A 224 10.81 8.13 -1.49
CA GLN A 224 12.23 8.02 -1.80
C GLN A 224 12.42 7.48 -3.21
N ILE A 225 13.18 8.20 -4.05
CA ILE A 225 13.60 7.75 -5.39
C ILE A 225 15.10 7.90 -5.57
N THR A 226 15.70 7.00 -6.34
CA THR A 226 17.09 7.13 -6.75
C THR A 226 17.30 8.33 -7.68
N ASN A 227 18.54 8.80 -7.77
CA ASN A 227 18.93 9.85 -8.70
C ASN A 227 19.49 9.24 -9.99
N GLU A 228 18.77 9.38 -11.09
CA GLU A 228 19.35 9.21 -12.43
C GLU A 228 20.25 10.42 -12.76
N SER A 229 21.55 10.29 -12.47
CA SER A 229 22.53 10.98 -13.31
C SER A 229 22.56 10.25 -14.65
N GLU A 230 22.26 10.98 -15.72
CA GLU A 230 22.13 10.53 -17.12
C GLU A 230 23.07 9.36 -17.47
N SER A 231 22.49 8.22 -17.82
CA SER A 231 23.17 7.12 -18.55
C SER A 231 22.81 7.20 -20.03
#